data_AF-A0A6B2H3R9-F1
#
_entry.id   AF-A0A6B2H3R9-F1
#
_cell.length_a   1.000
_cell.length_b   1.000
_cell.length_c   1.000
_cell.angle_alpha   90.00
_cell.angle_beta   90.00
_cell.angle_gamma   90.00
#
_symmetry.space_group_name_H-M   'P 1'
#
loop_
_entity.id
_entity.type
_entity.pdbx_description
1 polymer ?
#
loop_
_entity_poly.entity_id
_entity_poly.type
_entity_poly.pdbx_seq_one_letter_code
_entity_poly.pdbx_strand_id
1 'polypeptide(L)' 'MKIHFRPVFAFAGLLALSLLSSCETVKPFQKSYLNEEEMQLSARKVQTFEMNFESYREGASGATGGKMGGGCGCN' A
#
# COMPACT_ATOMS: atom_id res chain seq x y z
N MET A 1 36.20 0.83 19.59
CA MET A 1 34.83 1.40 19.51
C MET A 1 33.86 0.33 19.00
N LYS A 2 33.28 -0.50 19.88
CA LYS A 2 32.36 -1.60 19.51
C LYS A 2 31.32 -1.85 20.62
N ILE A 3 30.64 -0.84 21.15
CA ILE A 3 29.89 -1.05 22.42
C ILE A 3 28.40 -0.67 22.43
N HIS A 4 27.84 -0.01 21.40
CA HIS A 4 26.39 0.30 21.41
C HIS A 4 25.56 -0.20 20.21
N PHE A 5 26.17 -0.84 19.22
CA PHE A 5 25.44 -1.25 18.01
C PHE A 5 24.50 -2.46 18.23
N ARG A 6 24.87 -3.41 19.10
CA ARG A 6 24.05 -4.61 19.41
C ARG A 6 22.71 -4.29 20.11
N PRO A 7 22.66 -3.46 21.18
CA PRO A 7 21.38 -3.14 21.82
C PRO A 7 20.50 -2.25 20.95
N VAL A 8 21.09 -1.36 20.13
CA VAL A 8 20.34 -0.51 19.19
C VAL A 8 19.68 -1.35 18.10
N PHE A 9 20.38 -2.35 17.55
CA PHE A 9 19.81 -3.26 16.55
C PHE A 9 18.68 -4.13 17.12
N ALA A 10 18.81 -4.56 18.39
CA ALA A 10 17.78 -5.32 19.08
C ALA A 10 16.51 -4.47 19.35
N PHE A 11 16.68 -3.22 19.80
CA PHE A 11 15.56 -2.29 19.99
C PHE A 11 14.87 -1.92 18.67
N ALA A 12 15.65 -1.68 17.60
CA ALA A 12 15.10 -1.41 16.28
C ALA A 12 14.29 -2.60 15.73
N GLY A 13 14.76 -3.83 15.96
CA GLY A 13 14.02 -5.04 15.58
C GLY A 13 12.69 -5.21 16.33
N LEU A 14 12.66 -4.89 17.63
CA LEU A 14 11.43 -4.92 18.44
C LEU A 14 10.41 -3.87 17.94
N LEU A 15 10.89 -2.68 17.58
CA LEU A 15 10.07 -1.57 17.09
C LEU A 15 9.54 -1.84 15.67
N ALA A 16 10.31 -2.55 14.84
CA ALA A 16 9.83 -3.00 13.53
C ALA A 16 8.70 -4.03 13.64
N LEU A 17 8.75 -4.93 14.64
CA LEU A 17 7.73 -5.96 14.85
C LEU A 17 6.37 -5.39 15.28
N SER A 18 6.34 -4.28 16.03
CA SER A 18 5.09 -3.68 16.49
C SER A 18 4.26 -3.05 15.36
N LEU A 19 4.90 -2.68 14.24
CA LEU A 19 4.24 -2.11 13.06
C LEU A 19 3.34 -3.13 12.32
N LEU A 20 3.56 -4.44 12.51
CA LEU A 20 2.78 -5.49 11.84
C LEU A 20 1.47 -5.85 12.57
N SER A 21 1.17 -5.20 13.71
CA SER A 21 0.02 -5.53 14.56
C SER A 21 -1.36 -5.13 14.02
N SER A 22 -1.43 -4.40 12.90
CA SER A 22 -2.70 -3.85 12.36
C SER A 22 -3.43 -4.74 11.34
N CYS A 23 -2.95 -5.96 11.08
CA CYS A 23 -3.61 -6.87 10.13
C CYS A 23 -4.77 -7.62 10.80
N GLU A 24 -6.02 -7.27 10.46
CA GLU A 24 -7.23 -7.94 10.95
C GLU A 24 -7.85 -8.85 9.88
N THR A 25 -8.38 -10.01 10.30
CA THR A 25 -9.10 -10.92 9.43
C THR A 25 -10.56 -10.50 9.24
N VAL A 26 -10.96 -10.26 7.99
CA VAL A 26 -12.35 -9.88 7.66
C VAL A 26 -13.29 -11.08 7.73
N LYS A 27 -14.47 -10.89 8.34
CA LYS A 27 -15.50 -11.93 8.46
C LYS A 27 -15.97 -12.38 7.06
N PRO A 28 -16.27 -13.68 6.85
CA PRO A 28 -16.53 -14.22 5.52
C PRO A 28 -17.68 -13.54 4.76
N PHE A 29 -18.73 -13.10 5.46
CA PHE A 29 -19.87 -12.40 4.86
C PHE A 29 -19.57 -10.95 4.48
N GLN A 30 -18.55 -10.32 5.05
CA GLN A 30 -18.12 -8.97 4.66
C GLN A 30 -17.25 -8.97 3.40
N LYS A 31 -16.80 -10.14 2.94
CA LYS A 31 -15.98 -10.28 1.74
C LYS A 31 -16.76 -9.97 0.46
N SER A 32 -18.09 -10.00 0.48
CA SER A 32 -18.89 -9.59 -0.68
C SER A 32 -18.62 -8.13 -1.02
N TYR A 33 -18.61 -7.24 -0.03
CA TYR A 33 -18.34 -5.80 -0.21
C TYR A 33 -16.95 -5.54 -0.78
N LEU A 34 -15.94 -6.33 -0.37
CA LEU A 34 -14.57 -6.22 -0.89
C LEU A 34 -14.42 -6.71 -2.34
N ASN A 35 -15.33 -7.57 -2.81
CA ASN A 35 -15.31 -8.11 -4.17
C ASN A 35 -16.17 -7.28 -5.14
N GLU A 36 -16.76 -6.18 -4.68
CA GLU A 36 -17.53 -5.28 -5.55
C GLU A 36 -16.61 -4.57 -6.55
N GLU A 37 -17.16 -4.23 -7.73
CA GLU A 37 -16.37 -3.58 -8.79
C GLU A 37 -15.81 -2.22 -8.37
N GLU A 38 -16.42 -1.55 -7.41
CA GLU A 38 -15.94 -0.29 -6.85
C GLU A 38 -14.71 -0.45 -5.95
N MET A 39 -14.51 -1.63 -5.34
CA MET A 39 -13.36 -1.95 -4.51
C MET A 39 -12.18 -2.50 -5.33
N GLN A 40 -12.34 -2.68 -6.64
CA GLN A 40 -11.22 -3.03 -7.51
C GLN A 40 -10.24 -1.87 -7.57
N LEU A 41 -8.96 -2.14 -7.27
CA LEU A 41 -7.91 -1.14 -7.40
C LEU A 41 -7.67 -0.71 -8.86
N SER A 42 -8.34 -1.26 -9.87
CA SER A 42 -8.15 -0.83 -11.26
C SER A 42 -9.00 0.38 -11.60
N ALA A 43 -8.43 1.31 -12.37
CA ALA A 43 -9.21 2.40 -12.95
C ALA A 43 -10.33 1.86 -13.84
N ARG A 44 -11.53 2.45 -13.74
CA ARG A 44 -12.61 2.18 -14.69
C ARG A 44 -12.22 2.75 -16.06
N LYS A 45 -12.74 2.18 -17.14
CA LYS A 45 -12.48 2.67 -18.52
C LYS A 45 -12.80 4.17 -18.70
N VAL A 46 -13.79 4.68 -17.96
CA VAL A 46 -14.18 6.10 -18.00
C VAL A 46 -13.16 7.00 -17.29
N GLN A 47 -12.48 6.49 -16.25
CA GLN A 47 -11.53 7.24 -15.43
C GLN A 47 -10.11 7.26 -16.02
N THR A 48 -9.85 6.51 -17.10
CA THR A 48 -8.52 6.46 -17.73
C THR A 48 -8.06 7.83 -18.25
N PHE A 49 -8.97 8.67 -18.76
CA PHE A 49 -8.62 10.03 -19.19
C PHE A 49 -8.23 10.93 -18.02
N GLU A 50 -8.92 10.78 -16.89
CA GLU A 50 -8.66 11.53 -15.66
C GLU A 50 -7.27 11.17 -15.10
N MET A 51 -7.06 9.87 -14.90
CA MET A 51 -5.80 9.29 -14.46
C MET A 51 -4.61 9.67 -15.34
N ASN A 52 -4.80 9.75 -16.66
CA ASN A 52 -3.74 10.14 -17.58
C ASN A 52 -3.32 11.60 -17.35
N PHE A 53 -4.25 12.54 -17.18
CA PHE A 53 -3.87 13.94 -16.94
C PHE A 53 -3.15 14.09 -15.59
N GLU A 54 -3.59 13.38 -14.56
CA GLU A 54 -2.98 13.42 -13.22
C GLU A 54 -1.57 12.82 -13.29
N SER A 55 -1.42 11.69 -13.98
CA SER A 55 -0.12 11.06 -14.17
C SER A 55 0.87 11.96 -14.92
N TYR A 56 0.42 12.69 -15.95
CA TYR A 56 1.27 13.64 -16.67
C TYR A 56 1.65 14.87 -15.83
N ARG A 57 0.78 15.32 -14.93
CA ARG A 57 1.00 16.53 -14.11
C ARG A 57 1.78 16.23 -12.82
N GLU A 58 1.45 15.13 -12.16
CA GLU A 58 1.91 14.79 -10.81
C GLU A 58 3.01 13.73 -10.83
N GLY A 59 3.25 13.08 -11.97
CA GLY A 59 4.37 12.15 -12.16
C GLY A 59 4.28 10.87 -11.32
N ALA A 60 3.16 10.64 -10.62
CA ALA A 60 2.95 9.49 -9.77
C ALA A 60 1.52 8.96 -9.93
N SER A 61 1.38 7.65 -10.07
CA SER A 61 0.08 6.95 -10.06
C SER A 61 0.08 5.94 -8.91
N GLY A 62 -0.70 6.19 -7.87
CA GLY A 62 -0.86 5.28 -6.73
C GLY A 62 -2.08 4.38 -6.86
N ALA A 63 -2.02 3.21 -6.22
CA ALA A 63 -3.17 2.35 -5.93
C ALA A 63 -3.97 1.79 -7.13
N THR A 64 -3.35 1.58 -8.31
CA THR A 64 -4.06 1.05 -9.49
C THR A 64 -4.10 -0.49 -9.61
N GLY A 65 -3.59 -1.22 -8.62
CA GLY A 65 -3.55 -2.70 -8.63
C GLY A 65 -2.70 -3.33 -9.75
N GLY A 66 -2.21 -2.54 -10.71
CA GLY A 66 -1.31 -2.94 -11.79
C GLY A 66 0.16 -2.76 -11.45
N LYS A 67 1.03 -3.19 -12.37
CA LYS A 67 2.51 -3.18 -12.23
C LYS A 67 3.10 -1.79 -11.97
N MET A 68 2.37 -0.73 -12.33
CA MET A 68 2.77 0.68 -12.19
C MET A 68 2.02 1.44 -11.08
N GLY A 69 1.13 0.78 -10.31
CA GLY A 69 0.39 1.41 -9.21
C GLY A 69 0.16 0.51 -8.01
N GLY A 70 0.96 -0.54 -7.85
CA GLY A 70 1.06 -1.30 -6.60
C GLY A 70 1.74 -0.44 -5.53
N GLY A 71 1.06 -0.23 -4.41
CA GLY A 71 1.46 0.67 -3.34
C GLY A 71 2.92 0.56 -2.90
N CYS A 72 3.60 1.71 -2.99
CA CYS A 72 4.74 2.19 -2.21
C CYS A 72 4.94 3.70 -2.50
N GLY A 73 4.36 4.24 -3.59
CA GLY A 73 4.25 5.69 -3.79
C GLY A 73 5.60 6.41 -3.89
N CYS A 74 6.68 5.69 -4.18
CA CYS A 74 7.97 6.27 -4.50
C CYS A 74 8.13 6.28 -6.02
N ASN A 75 8.20 7.46 -6.60
CA ASN A 75 9.01 7.65 -7.81
C ASN A 75 10.48 7.42 -7.42
#